data_AF-A0A4P7NZN7-F1
#
_entry.id   AF-A0A4P7NZN7-F1
#
_cell.length_a   1.000
_cell.length_b   1.000
_cell.length_c   1.000
_cell.angle_alpha   90.00
_cell.angle_beta   90.00
_cell.angle_gamma   90.00
#
_symmetry.space_group_name_H-M   'P 1'
#
loop_
_entity.id
_entity.type
_entity.pdbx_description
1 polymer ?
#
loop_
_entity_poly.entity_id
_entity_poly.type
_entity_poly.pdbx_seq_one_letter_code
_entity_poly.pdbx_strand_id
1 'polypeptide(L)'
;MPRARKRVPNETISGYKPLFLPTPNEANEGKVCEFVPKEVDMMPGDWRDPGNPSPYELRTTIQTCKRVWQLNKDALSHPDCDIEATQYNIKVLEKLYIQLMDYLVE
;
A
#
# COMPACT_ATOMS: atom_id res chain seq x y z
N MET A 1 34.00 22.45 -21.64
CA MET A 1 34.61 22.11 -20.33
C MET A 1 33.60 21.33 -19.50
N PRO A 2 33.91 20.11 -19.03
CA PRO A 2 32.97 19.28 -18.29
C PRO A 2 32.74 19.80 -16.86
N ARG A 3 31.45 19.93 -16.47
CA ARG A 3 31.01 20.36 -15.14
C ARG A 3 31.34 19.30 -14.09
N ALA A 4 32.07 19.69 -13.06
CA ALA A 4 32.35 18.86 -11.89
C ALA A 4 31.04 18.47 -11.18
N ARG A 5 30.83 17.16 -10.97
CA ARG A 5 29.74 16.62 -10.14
C ARG A 5 30.02 16.97 -8.67
N LYS A 6 29.15 17.76 -8.05
CA LYS A 6 29.16 17.99 -6.60
C LYS A 6 28.75 16.67 -5.91
N ARG A 7 29.60 16.18 -5.00
CA ARG A 7 29.30 15.03 -4.13
C ARG A 7 28.07 15.35 -3.27
N VAL A 8 27.10 14.45 -3.27
CA VAL A 8 25.98 14.46 -2.32
C VAL A 8 26.54 14.03 -0.95
N PRO A 9 26.21 14.72 0.16
CA PRO A 9 26.60 14.28 1.49
C PRO A 9 25.96 12.92 1.81
N ASN A 10 26.75 11.97 2.31
CA ASN A 10 26.22 10.74 2.90
C ASN A 10 25.55 11.11 4.23
N GLU A 11 24.28 11.48 4.17
CA GLU A 11 23.44 11.52 5.36
C GLU A 11 23.31 10.09 5.86
N THR A 12 24.02 9.84 6.96
CA THR A 12 23.96 8.61 7.73
C THR A 12 22.50 8.41 8.12
N ILE A 13 21.89 7.31 7.69
CA ILE A 13 20.58 6.87 8.16
C ILE A 13 20.70 6.57 9.65
N SER A 14 20.56 7.62 10.46
CA SER A 14 20.48 7.58 11.92
C SER A 14 19.02 7.36 12.26
N GLY A 15 18.61 6.10 12.40
CA GLY A 15 17.21 5.83 12.70
C GLY A 15 16.71 4.40 12.55
N TYR A 16 17.58 3.38 12.47
CA TYR A 16 17.14 2.01 12.74
C TYR A 16 17.55 1.66 14.17
N LYS A 17 16.60 1.78 15.10
CA LYS A 17 16.67 1.07 16.38
C LYS A 17 16.21 -0.35 16.12
N PRO A 18 17.09 -1.36 16.10
CA PRO A 18 16.63 -2.75 16.05
C PRO A 18 15.78 -3.01 17.29
N LEU A 19 14.61 -3.63 17.10
CA LEU A 19 13.73 -4.07 18.20
C LEU A 19 14.37 -5.15 19.08
N PHE A 20 15.52 -5.68 18.67
CA PHE A 20 16.32 -6.61 19.44
C PHE A 20 17.66 -5.95 19.77
N LEU A 21 17.79 -5.52 21.02
CA LEU A 21 19.10 -5.27 21.62
C LEU A 21 19.84 -6.61 21.67
N PRO A 22 21.04 -6.74 21.10
CA PRO A 22 21.87 -7.90 21.34
C PRO A 22 22.25 -7.88 22.82
N THR A 23 21.76 -8.86 23.58
CA THR A 23 22.21 -9.09 24.94
C THR A 23 23.64 -9.64 24.90
N PRO A 24 24.51 -9.28 25.87
CA PRO A 24 25.87 -9.80 25.92
C PRO A 24 25.82 -11.25 26.37
N ASN A 25 25.73 -12.17 25.41
CA ASN A 25 25.83 -13.61 25.66
C ASN A 25 26.78 -14.25 24.65
N GLU A 26 28.03 -13.78 24.64
CA GLU A 26 29.16 -14.62 24.26
C GLU A 26 29.43 -15.61 25.41
N ALA A 27 28.63 -16.69 25.54
CA ALA A 27 28.96 -17.90 26.33
C ALA A 27 27.86 -18.99 26.35
N ASN A 28 27.01 -19.15 25.32
CA ASN A 28 26.08 -20.29 25.31
C ASN A 28 25.97 -20.92 23.92
N GLU A 29 27.06 -21.56 23.48
CA GLU A 29 27.00 -22.59 22.46
C GLU A 29 26.08 -23.72 22.96
N GLY A 30 24.95 -23.96 22.28
CA GLY A 30 24.18 -25.21 22.40
C GLY A 30 23.17 -25.34 23.54
N LYS A 31 22.78 -24.26 24.23
CA LYS A 31 21.73 -24.35 25.26
C LYS A 31 20.34 -24.39 24.60
N VAL A 32 19.81 -25.61 24.42
CA VAL A 32 18.41 -25.82 24.01
C VAL A 32 17.53 -25.41 25.19
N CYS A 33 16.81 -24.30 25.04
CA CYS A 33 15.80 -23.87 26.01
C CYS A 33 14.47 -24.54 25.70
N GLU A 34 13.71 -24.91 26.73
CA GLU A 34 12.34 -25.38 26.55
C GLU A 34 11.47 -24.26 25.94
N PHE A 35 10.64 -24.64 24.96
CA PHE A 35 9.68 -23.73 24.37
C PHE A 35 8.62 -23.38 25.42
N VAL A 36 8.66 -22.14 25.90
CA VAL A 36 7.61 -21.57 26.74
C VAL A 36 6.65 -20.80 25.83
N PRO A 37 5.42 -21.28 25.57
CA PRO A 37 4.46 -20.55 24.78
C PRO A 37 4.17 -19.22 25.47
N LYS A 38 4.51 -18.13 24.80
CA LYS A 38 4.14 -16.78 25.23
C LYS A 38 2.85 -16.43 24.51
N GLU A 39 1.76 -16.33 25.28
CA GLU A 39 0.54 -15.74 24.77
C GLU A 39 0.85 -14.31 24.36
N VAL A 40 0.75 -14.04 23.05
CA VAL A 40 0.92 -12.69 22.53
C VAL A 40 -0.46 -12.06 22.58
N ASP A 41 -0.59 -10.97 23.33
CA ASP A 41 -1.80 -10.16 23.38
C ASP A 41 -1.95 -9.40 22.06
N MET A 42 -2.41 -10.11 21.02
CA MET A 42 -2.70 -9.55 19.71
C MET A 42 -4.17 -9.76 19.39
N MET A 43 -4.80 -8.71 18.91
CA MET A 43 -6.12 -8.78 18.31
C MET A 43 -6.01 -9.23 16.85
N PRO A 44 -7.06 -9.84 16.27
CA PRO A 44 -7.06 -10.20 14.84
C PRO A 44 -6.75 -9.02 13.90
N GLY A 45 -7.02 -7.78 14.33
CA GLY A 45 -6.64 -6.57 13.59
C GLY A 45 -5.13 -6.34 13.51
N ASP A 46 -4.36 -6.81 14.49
CA ASP A 46 -2.90 -6.69 14.52
C ASP A 46 -2.21 -7.66 13.55
N TRP A 47 -2.96 -8.65 13.04
CA TRP A 47 -2.49 -9.59 12.01
C TRP A 47 -2.79 -9.09 10.60
N ARG A 48 -3.51 -7.98 10.48
CA ARG A 48 -3.86 -7.42 9.18
C ARG A 48 -2.60 -6.83 8.54
N ASP A 49 -2.29 -7.29 7.33
CA ASP A 49 -1.19 -6.72 6.55
C ASP A 49 -1.49 -5.22 6.31
N PRO A 50 -0.64 -4.27 6.77
CA PRO A 50 -0.93 -2.83 6.67
C PRO A 50 -1.03 -2.33 5.22
N GLY A 51 -0.56 -3.12 4.25
CA GLY A 51 -0.74 -2.86 2.82
C GLY A 51 -2.06 -3.36 2.24
N ASN A 52 -2.87 -4.15 2.96
CA ASN A 52 -4.10 -4.74 2.45
C ASN A 52 -5.33 -3.88 2.83
N PRO A 53 -6.04 -3.27 1.85
CA PRO A 53 -7.17 -2.40 2.13
C PRO A 53 -8.29 -3.11 2.89
N SER A 54 -8.98 -2.37 3.75
CA SER A 54 -10.19 -2.84 4.43
C SER A 54 -11.35 -3.08 3.47
N PRO A 55 -12.26 -4.03 3.78
CA PRO A 55 -13.50 -4.17 3.02
C PRO A 55 -14.29 -2.86 2.94
N TYR A 56 -14.20 -2.02 3.97
CA TYR A 56 -14.80 -0.69 3.97
C TYR A 56 -14.11 0.26 2.96
N GLU A 57 -12.78 0.31 2.95
CA GLU A 57 -12.01 1.11 2.00
C GLU A 57 -12.24 0.65 0.56
N LEU A 58 -12.28 -0.66 0.31
CA LEU A 58 -12.62 -1.23 -0.99
C LEU A 58 -14.02 -0.82 -1.45
N ARG A 59 -15.04 -0.97 -0.60
CA ARG A 59 -16.42 -0.56 -0.93
C ARG A 59 -16.51 0.93 -1.24
N THR A 60 -15.84 1.77 -0.44
CA THR A 60 -15.82 3.22 -0.63
C THR A 60 -15.15 3.60 -1.95
N THR A 61 -14.04 2.94 -2.28
CA THR A 61 -13.30 3.14 -3.53
C THR A 61 -14.14 2.71 -4.74
N ILE A 62 -14.84 1.58 -4.65
CA ILE A 62 -15.75 1.10 -5.69
C ILE A 62 -16.89 2.10 -5.95
N GLN A 63 -17.52 2.62 -4.89
CA GLN A 63 -18.58 3.63 -5.05
C GLN A 63 -18.05 4.91 -5.70
N THR A 64 -16.84 5.33 -5.32
CA THR A 64 -16.16 6.47 -5.93
C THR A 64 -15.90 6.22 -7.41
N CYS A 65 -15.39 5.05 -7.77
CA CYS A 65 -15.15 4.65 -9.16
C CYS A 65 -16.43 4.73 -10.01
N LYS A 66 -17.55 4.20 -9.50
CA LYS A 66 -18.86 4.29 -10.18
C LYS A 66 -19.30 5.73 -10.40
N ARG A 67 -19.16 6.58 -9.38
CA ARG A 67 -19.52 7.99 -9.47
C ARG A 67 -18.70 8.72 -10.53
N VAL A 68 -17.38 8.51 -10.52
CA VAL A 68 -16.48 9.17 -11.50
C VAL A 68 -16.75 8.65 -12.91
N TRP A 69 -17.06 7.36 -13.08
CA TRP A 69 -17.47 6.82 -14.37
C TRP A 69 -18.73 7.51 -14.90
N GLN A 70 -19.75 7.68 -14.05
CA GLN A 70 -20.98 8.37 -14.45
C GLN A 70 -20.71 9.83 -14.84
N LEU A 71 -19.88 10.54 -14.07
CA LEU A 71 -19.49 11.91 -14.40
C LEU A 71 -18.78 12.00 -15.76
N ASN A 72 -17.91 11.04 -16.09
CA ASN A 72 -17.27 11.01 -17.42
C ASN A 72 -18.29 10.69 -18.52
N LYS A 73 -19.27 9.81 -18.28
CA LYS A 73 -20.36 9.55 -19.24
C LYS A 73 -21.18 10.80 -19.50
N ASP A 74 -21.53 11.54 -18.46
CA ASP A 74 -22.29 12.78 -18.57
C ASP A 74 -21.47 13.86 -19.29
N ALA A 75 -20.17 13.94 -19.00
CA ALA A 75 -19.25 14.89 -19.64
C ALA A 75 -19.13 14.69 -21.16
N LEU A 76 -19.32 13.48 -21.70
CA LEU A 76 -19.31 13.24 -23.15
C LEU A 76 -20.41 14.01 -23.90
N SER A 77 -21.45 14.47 -23.22
CA SER A 77 -22.50 15.32 -23.82
C SER A 77 -22.15 16.81 -23.86
N HIS A 78 -21.06 17.22 -23.19
CA HIS A 78 -20.67 18.62 -23.09
C HIS A 78 -19.92 19.08 -24.35
N PRO A 79 -20.23 20.26 -24.92
CA PRO A 79 -19.62 20.74 -26.17
C PRO A 79 -18.09 20.96 -26.07
N ASP A 80 -17.61 21.36 -24.90
CA ASP A 80 -16.17 21.59 -24.65
C ASP A 80 -15.42 20.33 -24.15
N CYS A 81 -16.05 19.15 -24.25
CA CYS A 81 -15.46 17.92 -23.75
C CYS A 81 -14.30 17.44 -24.64
N ASP A 82 -13.16 17.14 -24.01
CA ASP A 82 -12.14 16.32 -24.65
C ASP A 82 -12.62 14.87 -24.71
N ILE A 83 -13.20 14.51 -25.86
CA ILE A 83 -13.83 13.21 -26.10
C ILE A 83 -12.82 12.08 -25.95
N GLU A 84 -11.59 12.25 -26.47
CA GLU A 84 -10.58 11.19 -26.47
C GLU A 84 -10.10 10.90 -25.04
N ALA A 85 -9.75 11.95 -24.29
CA ALA A 85 -9.34 11.82 -22.90
C ALA A 85 -10.46 11.24 -22.03
N THR A 86 -11.70 11.69 -22.23
CA THR A 86 -12.86 11.22 -21.45
C THR A 86 -13.18 9.75 -21.74
N GLN A 87 -13.13 9.33 -23.01
CA GLN A 87 -13.30 7.92 -23.37
C GLN A 87 -12.17 7.03 -22.84
N TYR A 88 -10.93 7.53 -22.82
CA TYR A 88 -9.81 6.82 -22.20
C TYR A 88 -10.05 6.65 -20.69
N ASN A 89 -10.44 7.72 -19.99
CA ASN A 89 -10.74 7.67 -18.56
C ASN A 89 -11.84 6.65 -18.25
N ILE A 90 -12.91 6.60 -19.05
CA ILE A 90 -13.98 5.61 -18.90
C ILE A 90 -13.41 4.18 -18.97
N LYS A 91 -12.57 3.88 -19.96
CA LYS A 91 -11.95 2.54 -20.10
C LYS A 91 -11.04 2.19 -18.92
N VAL A 92 -10.30 3.17 -18.40
CA VAL A 92 -9.46 2.99 -17.21
C VAL A 92 -10.32 2.67 -15.98
N LEU A 93 -11.41 3.41 -15.78
CA LEU A 93 -12.33 3.21 -14.66
C LEU A 93 -13.05 1.85 -14.75
N GLU A 94 -13.42 1.41 -15.95
CA GLU A 94 -14.01 0.09 -16.17
C GLU A 94 -13.04 -1.05 -15.80
N LYS A 95 -11.77 -0.93 -16.18
CA LYS A 95 -10.72 -1.89 -15.79
C LYS A 95 -10.47 -1.89 -14.28
N LEU A 96 -10.39 -0.69 -13.69
CA LEU A 96 -10.19 -0.53 -12.25
C LEU A 96 -11.35 -1.13 -11.46
N TYR A 97 -12.59 -0.92 -11.92
CA TYR A 97 -13.78 -1.49 -11.27
C TYR A 97 -13.73 -3.01 -11.21
N ILE A 98 -13.36 -3.68 -12.31
CA ILE A 98 -13.22 -5.15 -12.34
C ILE A 98 -12.18 -5.60 -11.30
N GLN A 99 -11.01 -4.97 -11.29
CA GLN A 99 -9.94 -5.30 -10.33
C GLN A 99 -10.38 -5.11 -8.88
N LEU A 100 -11.10 -4.01 -8.58
CA LEU A 100 -11.61 -3.74 -7.23
C LEU A 100 -12.70 -4.72 -6.81
N MET A 101 -13.55 -5.17 -7.74
CA MET A 101 -14.58 -6.16 -7.46
C MET A 101 -13.97 -7.54 -7.20
N ASP A 102 -12.95 -7.94 -7.96
CA ASP A 102 -12.20 -9.18 -7.74
C ASP A 102 -11.55 -9.17 -6.34
N TYR A 103 -11.02 -8.03 -5.90
CA TYR A 103 -10.42 -7.87 -4.57
C TYR A 103 -11.44 -7.87 -3.41
N LEU A 104 -12.71 -7.55 -3.68
CA LEU A 104 -13.76 -7.50 -2.66
C LEU A 104 -14.38 -8.89 -2.40
N VAL A 105 -14.30 -9.79 -3.38
CA VAL A 105 -14.81 -11.16 -3.30
C VAL A 105 -13.66 -12.07 -2.83
N GLU A 106 -13.41 -12.09 -1.52
CA GLU A 106 -12.70 -13.20 -0.87
C GLU A 106 -13.65 -14.41 -0.70
#